data_AF-A0A831WLL6-F1
#
_entry.id   AF-A0A831WLL6-F1
#
_cell.length_a   1.000
_cell.length_b   1.000
_cell.length_c   1.000
_cell.angle_alpha   90.00
_cell.angle_beta   90.00
_cell.angle_gamma   90.00
#
_symmetry.space_group_name_H-M   'P 1'
#
loop_
_entity.id
_entity.type
_entity.pdbx_description
1 polymer ?
#
loop_
_entity_poly.entity_id
_entity_poly.type
_entity_poly.pdbx_seq_one_letter_code
_entity_poly.pdbx_strand_id
1 'polypeptide(L)'
;KLLFSSLEKRFNKVLYVWCRWEPFLFKPLIKLWKRRQGKQNKKENEDDYKILKSKKTTLLKNPIFRWSWFLIFVTEYGLQVFFKIRLKKFKKRIIISDRYFYDSFVDQVINFNLSEEKILKLLDNFWIRKVFPEPDLVIYIDCPEEIAIKRKEDVFSLDYLKDRRKIYLKIVDLKGYCKVDGALQIEEVRKNIEEIVNEKLSEILQ
;
A
#
# COMPACT_ATOMS: atom_id res chain seq x y z
N LYS A 1 14.87 -3.32 -0.45
CA LYS A 1 15.89 -4.39 -0.34
C LYS A 1 17.25 -3.85 0.12
N LEU A 2 17.82 -2.83 -0.53
CA LEU A 2 19.10 -2.23 -0.13
C LEU A 2 19.14 -1.79 1.35
N LEU A 3 18.12 -1.03 1.80
CA LEU A 3 17.98 -0.62 3.20
C LEU A 3 17.96 -1.81 4.18
N PHE A 4 17.25 -2.89 3.83
CA PHE A 4 17.17 -4.08 4.66
C PHE A 4 18.56 -4.71 4.85
N SER A 5 19.31 -4.88 3.76
CA SER A 5 20.68 -5.42 3.82
C SER A 5 21.64 -4.54 4.62
N SER A 6 21.47 -3.21 4.58
CA SER A 6 22.25 -2.27 5.39
C SER A 6 21.95 -2.41 6.89
N LEU A 7 20.67 -2.49 7.25
CA LEU A 7 20.23 -2.62 8.65
C LEU A 7 20.50 -4.02 9.23
N GLU A 8 20.37 -5.08 8.45
CA GLU A 8 20.63 -6.46 8.90
C GLU A 8 22.10 -6.64 9.33
N LYS A 9 23.04 -5.95 8.67
CA LYS A 9 24.46 -5.94 9.08
C LYS A 9 24.71 -5.24 10.42
N ARG A 10 23.87 -4.26 10.77
CA ARG A 10 24.02 -3.43 11.98
C ARG A 10 23.21 -3.97 13.16
N PHE A 11 22.09 -4.64 12.89
CA PHE A 11 21.15 -5.10 13.89
C PHE A 11 20.79 -6.58 13.68
N ASN A 12 20.98 -7.41 14.71
CA ASN A 12 20.74 -8.86 14.63
C ASN A 12 19.25 -9.27 14.50
N LYS A 13 18.31 -8.32 14.52
CA LYS A 13 16.86 -8.57 14.60
C LYS A 13 16.06 -7.68 13.63
N VAL A 14 16.43 -7.68 12.36
CA VAL A 14 15.67 -7.00 11.29
C VAL A 14 14.81 -8.01 10.53
N LEU A 15 13.60 -7.62 10.14
CA LEU A 15 12.70 -8.43 9.34
C LEU A 15 12.14 -7.61 8.17
N TYR A 16 12.33 -8.12 6.95
CA TYR A 16 11.61 -7.61 5.79
C TYR A 16 10.27 -8.31 5.62
N VAL A 17 9.22 -7.53 5.32
CA VAL A 17 7.88 -8.05 5.06
C VAL A 17 7.29 -7.33 3.87
N TRP A 18 6.76 -8.10 2.90
CA TRP A 18 5.91 -7.55 1.86
C TRP A 18 4.44 -7.67 2.28
N CYS A 19 3.78 -6.52 2.40
CA CYS A 19 2.48 -6.39 3.08
C CYS A 19 1.33 -5.97 2.16
N ARG A 20 1.40 -6.22 0.86
CA ARG A 20 0.25 -6.03 -0.03
C ARG A 20 -0.88 -6.99 0.34
N TRP A 21 -2.14 -6.55 0.28
CA TRP A 21 -3.29 -7.43 0.45
C TRP A 21 -3.31 -8.51 -0.63
N GLU A 22 -3.35 -9.77 -0.20
CA GLU A 22 -3.53 -10.93 -1.06
C GLU A 22 -4.84 -11.63 -0.68
N PRO A 23 -5.89 -11.56 -1.52
CA PRO A 23 -7.15 -12.22 -1.22
C PRO A 23 -6.92 -13.75 -1.20
N PHE A 24 -7.23 -14.40 -0.09
CA PHE A 24 -7.06 -15.84 0.08
C PHE A 24 -8.41 -16.57 0.11
N LEU A 25 -9.40 -16.03 0.83
CA LEU A 25 -10.80 -16.51 0.85
C LEU A 25 -11.46 -16.31 -0.52
N PHE A 26 -11.21 -15.15 -1.16
CA PHE A 26 -11.79 -14.85 -2.47
C PHE A 26 -10.96 -15.35 -3.63
N LYS A 27 -9.76 -15.90 -3.40
CA LYS A 27 -8.91 -16.45 -4.46
C LYS A 27 -9.65 -17.43 -5.39
N PRO A 28 -10.42 -18.42 -4.90
CA PRO A 28 -11.17 -19.32 -5.79
C PRO A 28 -12.24 -18.59 -6.60
N LEU A 29 -13.02 -17.71 -5.97
CA LEU A 29 -14.08 -16.94 -6.65
C LEU A 29 -13.51 -15.98 -7.71
N ILE A 30 -12.44 -15.25 -7.38
CA ILE A 30 -11.74 -14.37 -8.32
C ILE A 30 -11.17 -15.18 -9.47
N LYS A 31 -10.61 -16.37 -9.21
CA LYS A 31 -10.08 -17.26 -10.26
C LYS A 31 -11.20 -17.75 -11.17
N LEU A 32 -12.37 -18.09 -10.64
CA LEU A 32 -13.55 -18.48 -11.43
C LEU A 32 -14.07 -17.32 -12.28
N TRP A 33 -14.15 -16.12 -11.70
CA TRP A 33 -14.57 -14.90 -12.41
C TRP A 33 -13.58 -14.50 -13.53
N LYS A 34 -12.28 -14.60 -13.27
CA LYS A 34 -11.22 -14.39 -14.28
C LYS A 34 -11.25 -15.46 -15.38
N ARG A 35 -11.58 -16.71 -15.05
CA ARG A 35 -11.77 -17.77 -16.06
C ARG A 35 -12.96 -17.50 -16.98
N ARG A 36 -14.07 -16.98 -16.43
CA ARG A 36 -15.27 -16.63 -17.20
C ARG A 36 -15.08 -15.42 -18.12
N GLN A 37 -14.18 -14.50 -17.79
CA GLN A 37 -13.88 -13.32 -18.62
C GLN A 37 -12.85 -13.56 -19.73
N GLY A 38 -12.39 -14.81 -19.92
CA GLY A 38 -11.32 -15.12 -20.86
C GLY A 38 -9.95 -14.67 -20.35
N LYS A 39 -8.88 -15.25 -20.91
CA LYS A 39 -7.50 -14.81 -20.64
C LYS A 39 -7.32 -13.38 -21.15
N GLN A 40 -7.60 -12.37 -20.32
CA GLN A 40 -7.14 -11.01 -20.60
C GLN A 40 -5.60 -11.04 -20.68
N ASN A 41 -5.08 -10.58 -21.82
CA ASN A 41 -3.65 -10.45 -22.04
C ASN A 41 -3.05 -9.55 -20.95
N LYS A 42 -1.86 -9.95 -20.46
CA LYS A 42 -1.17 -9.40 -19.29
C LYS A 42 -0.71 -7.94 -19.41
N LYS A 43 -1.03 -7.25 -20.52
CA LYS A 43 -0.73 -5.83 -20.76
C LYS A 43 -2.04 -5.06 -20.65
N GLU A 44 -2.36 -4.59 -19.45
CA GLU A 44 -3.51 -3.72 -19.21
C GLU A 44 -3.18 -2.33 -19.73
N ASN A 45 -3.82 -1.90 -20.82
CA ASN A 45 -3.65 -0.54 -21.37
C ASN A 45 -4.53 0.47 -20.58
N GLU A 46 -4.35 1.77 -20.84
CA GLU A 46 -5.11 2.83 -20.14
C GLU A 46 -6.64 2.70 -20.29
N ASP A 47 -7.11 2.24 -21.46
CA ASP A 47 -8.53 1.98 -21.69
C ASP A 47 -9.05 0.79 -20.87
N ASP A 48 -8.24 -0.27 -20.71
CA ASP A 48 -8.59 -1.42 -19.87
C ASP A 48 -8.73 -0.99 -18.40
N TYR A 49 -7.85 -0.12 -17.93
CA TYR A 49 -7.95 0.43 -16.58
C TYR A 49 -9.26 1.19 -16.37
N LYS A 50 -9.64 2.08 -17.30
CA LYS A 50 -10.89 2.84 -17.24
C LYS A 50 -12.12 1.93 -17.23
N ILE A 51 -12.13 0.89 -18.07
CA ILE A 51 -13.22 -0.09 -18.15
C ILE A 51 -13.30 -0.92 -16.86
N LEU A 52 -12.17 -1.39 -16.31
CA LEU A 52 -12.16 -2.14 -15.06
C LEU A 52 -12.59 -1.29 -13.88
N LYS A 53 -12.15 -0.03 -13.83
CA LYS A 53 -12.56 0.96 -12.82
C LYS A 53 -14.06 1.23 -12.90
N SER A 54 -14.63 1.44 -14.10
CA SER A 54 -16.06 1.69 -14.28
C SER A 54 -16.94 0.49 -13.93
N LYS A 55 -16.52 -0.74 -14.29
CA LYS A 55 -17.23 -1.97 -13.90
C LYS A 55 -17.24 -2.17 -12.39
N LYS A 56 -16.09 -2.03 -11.73
CA LYS A 56 -15.98 -2.18 -10.26
C LYS A 56 -16.78 -1.13 -9.52
N THR A 57 -16.66 0.13 -9.91
CA THR A 57 -17.42 1.23 -9.29
C THR A 57 -18.92 1.02 -9.43
N THR A 58 -19.39 0.50 -10.58
CA THR A 58 -20.81 0.19 -10.80
C THR A 58 -21.32 -0.93 -9.89
N LEU A 59 -20.58 -2.04 -9.76
CA LEU A 59 -20.92 -3.13 -8.85
C LEU A 59 -20.95 -2.67 -7.39
N LEU A 60 -20.01 -1.80 -7.02
CA LEU A 60 -19.85 -1.25 -5.67
C LEU A 60 -20.76 -0.03 -5.38
N LYS A 61 -21.72 0.28 -6.26
CA LYS A 61 -22.76 1.30 -6.00
C LYS A 61 -23.73 0.85 -4.90
N ASN A 62 -24.06 -0.45 -4.84
CA ASN A 62 -24.96 -0.98 -3.83
C ASN A 62 -24.31 -0.90 -2.43
N PRO A 63 -24.91 -0.19 -1.46
CA PRO A 63 -24.31 0.01 -0.14
C PRO A 63 -24.10 -1.31 0.63
N ILE A 64 -24.98 -2.30 0.44
CA ILE A 64 -24.85 -3.62 1.09
C ILE A 64 -23.62 -4.34 0.55
N PHE A 65 -23.50 -4.43 -0.78
CA PHE A 65 -22.36 -5.08 -1.42
C PHE A 65 -21.03 -4.38 -1.09
N ARG A 66 -21.05 -3.05 -1.05
CA ARG A 66 -19.91 -2.22 -0.61
C ARG A 66 -19.48 -2.56 0.80
N TRP A 67 -20.43 -2.60 1.74
CA TRP A 67 -20.14 -2.88 3.14
C TRP A 67 -19.63 -4.31 3.33
N SER A 68 -20.25 -5.31 2.68
CA SER A 68 -19.77 -6.69 2.69
C SER A 68 -18.35 -6.79 2.13
N TRP A 69 -18.07 -6.17 0.98
CA TRP A 69 -16.72 -6.15 0.40
C TRP A 69 -15.70 -5.53 1.35
N PHE A 70 -16.03 -4.40 1.98
CA PHE A 70 -15.15 -3.74 2.92
C PHE A 70 -14.88 -4.59 4.17
N LEU A 71 -15.90 -5.22 4.73
CA LEU A 71 -15.77 -6.09 5.90
C LEU A 71 -14.87 -7.29 5.61
N ILE A 72 -15.06 -7.91 4.44
CA ILE A 72 -14.21 -8.99 3.94
C ILE A 72 -12.76 -8.52 3.83
N PHE A 73 -12.55 -7.38 3.17
CA PHE A 73 -11.22 -6.81 2.96
C PHE A 73 -10.50 -6.57 4.29
N VAL A 74 -11.14 -5.88 5.24
CA VAL A 74 -10.57 -5.59 6.56
C VAL A 74 -10.28 -6.87 7.32
N THR A 75 -11.17 -7.87 7.24
CA THR A 75 -10.98 -9.14 7.95
C THR A 75 -9.81 -9.93 7.39
N GLU A 76 -9.78 -10.18 6.08
CA GLU A 76 -8.70 -10.95 5.43
C GLU A 76 -7.35 -10.26 5.62
N TYR A 77 -7.31 -8.95 5.35
CA TYR A 77 -6.07 -8.21 5.39
C TYR A 77 -5.61 -7.94 6.83
N GLY A 78 -6.55 -7.74 7.75
CA GLY A 78 -6.27 -7.65 9.18
C GLY A 78 -5.63 -8.93 9.72
N LEU A 79 -6.14 -10.10 9.34
CA LEU A 79 -5.51 -11.39 9.66
C LEU A 79 -4.11 -11.49 9.06
N GLN A 80 -3.93 -11.11 7.79
CA GLN A 80 -2.62 -11.11 7.15
C GLN A 80 -1.61 -10.23 7.91
N VAL A 81 -2.00 -9.00 8.27
CA VAL A 81 -1.15 -8.05 9.01
C VAL A 81 -0.90 -8.54 10.44
N PHE A 82 -1.88 -9.16 11.09
CA PHE A 82 -1.73 -9.75 12.42
C PHE A 82 -0.58 -10.77 12.45
N PHE A 83 -0.57 -11.73 11.52
CA PHE A 83 0.47 -12.75 11.45
C PHE A 83 1.81 -12.22 10.93
N LYS A 84 1.79 -11.31 9.95
CA LYS A 84 3.01 -10.78 9.32
C LYS A 84 3.75 -9.76 10.19
N ILE A 85 3.03 -8.93 10.94
CA ILE A 85 3.59 -7.80 11.70
C ILE A 85 3.31 -7.95 13.19
N ARG A 86 2.04 -8.01 13.62
CA ARG A 86 1.69 -7.90 15.05
C ARG A 86 2.34 -9.00 15.88
N LEU A 87 2.25 -10.25 15.44
CA LEU A 87 2.87 -11.40 16.12
C LEU A 87 4.40 -11.29 16.17
N LYS A 88 5.02 -10.67 15.16
CA LYS A 88 6.47 -10.55 15.05
C LYS A 88 7.03 -9.33 15.81
N LYS A 89 6.23 -8.27 15.99
CA LYS A 89 6.58 -7.09 16.81
C LYS A 89 6.87 -7.47 18.26
N PHE A 90 6.18 -8.48 18.81
CA PHE A 90 6.46 -9.03 20.15
C PHE A 90 7.90 -9.54 20.34
N LYS A 91 8.61 -9.90 19.26
CA LYS A 91 10.01 -10.37 19.33
C LYS A 91 11.05 -9.22 19.35
N LYS A 92 10.62 -7.96 19.58
CA LYS A 92 11.47 -6.75 19.58
C LYS A 92 12.36 -6.67 18.33
N ARG A 93 11.75 -6.83 17.15
CA ARG A 93 12.43 -6.78 15.85
C ARG A 93 12.16 -5.45 15.16
N ILE A 94 13.15 -4.93 14.44
CA ILE A 94 12.93 -3.86 13.46
C ILE A 94 12.20 -4.49 12.27
N ILE A 95 11.02 -4.01 11.93
CA ILE A 95 10.21 -4.55 10.82
C ILE A 95 10.18 -3.51 9.70
N ILE A 96 10.73 -3.88 8.54
CA ILE A 96 10.67 -3.08 7.33
C ILE A 96 9.55 -3.64 6.47
N SER A 97 8.47 -2.88 6.33
CA SER A 97 7.33 -3.26 5.50
C SER A 97 7.43 -2.59 4.13
N ASP A 98 7.58 -3.39 3.08
CA ASP A 98 7.40 -2.94 1.71
C ASP A 98 5.91 -2.94 1.37
N ARG A 99 5.37 -1.70 1.26
CA ARG A 99 3.95 -1.35 1.34
C ARG A 99 3.36 -1.68 2.71
N TYR A 100 2.27 -1.01 3.05
CA TYR A 100 1.49 -1.31 4.25
C TYR A 100 0.01 -1.04 4.00
N PHE A 101 -0.82 -0.95 5.04
CA PHE A 101 -2.26 -0.87 4.84
C PHE A 101 -2.70 0.35 4.06
N TYR A 102 -1.96 1.46 4.13
CA TYR A 102 -2.24 2.65 3.32
C TYR A 102 -2.40 2.31 1.83
N ASP A 103 -1.51 1.48 1.25
CA ASP A 103 -1.57 1.12 -0.19
C ASP A 103 -2.85 0.34 -0.54
N SER A 104 -3.21 -0.60 0.33
CA SER A 104 -4.41 -1.41 0.13
C SER A 104 -5.69 -0.59 0.35
N PHE A 105 -5.69 0.37 1.27
CA PHE A 105 -6.80 1.29 1.49
C PHE A 105 -6.96 2.29 0.34
N VAL A 106 -5.87 2.84 -0.22
CA VAL A 106 -5.93 3.66 -1.44
C VAL A 106 -6.57 2.88 -2.59
N ASP A 107 -6.19 1.61 -2.77
CA ASP A 107 -6.84 0.75 -3.76
C ASP A 107 -8.36 0.62 -3.50
N GLN A 108 -8.79 0.42 -2.25
CA GLN A 108 -10.23 0.33 -1.93
C GLN A 108 -10.97 1.64 -2.21
N VAL A 109 -10.39 2.77 -1.85
CA VAL A 109 -11.00 4.10 -2.06
C VAL A 109 -11.26 4.34 -3.54
N ILE A 110 -10.27 4.06 -4.38
CA ILE A 110 -10.41 4.19 -5.83
C ILE A 110 -11.52 3.27 -6.34
N ASN A 111 -11.59 2.03 -5.85
CA ASN A 111 -12.64 1.07 -6.24
C ASN A 111 -14.04 1.52 -5.79
N PHE A 112 -14.16 2.15 -4.63
CA PHE A 112 -15.41 2.62 -4.05
C PHE A 112 -15.81 4.04 -4.46
N ASN A 113 -14.95 4.73 -5.22
CA ASN A 113 -15.09 6.14 -5.56
C ASN A 113 -15.39 7.01 -4.32
N LEU A 114 -14.69 6.74 -3.21
CA LEU A 114 -14.86 7.50 -1.98
C LEU A 114 -14.16 8.86 -2.08
N SER A 115 -14.74 9.86 -1.43
CA SER A 115 -14.07 11.14 -1.23
C SER A 115 -12.85 10.96 -0.33
N GLU A 116 -11.86 11.82 -0.53
CA GLU A 116 -10.60 11.78 0.21
C GLU A 116 -10.80 11.94 1.72
N GLU A 117 -11.74 12.78 2.14
CA GLU A 117 -12.12 12.95 3.55
C GLU A 117 -12.61 11.65 4.21
N LYS A 118 -13.33 10.82 3.47
CA LYS A 118 -13.82 9.53 3.98
C LYS A 118 -12.67 8.55 4.21
N ILE A 119 -11.60 8.64 3.42
CA ILE A 119 -10.38 7.85 3.61
C ILE A 119 -9.77 8.16 4.96
N LEU A 120 -9.64 9.44 5.28
CA LEU A 120 -9.03 9.89 6.53
C LEU A 120 -9.83 9.39 7.73
N LYS A 121 -11.14 9.62 7.72
CA LYS A 121 -12.05 9.11 8.77
C LYS A 121 -11.95 7.60 8.93
N LEU A 122 -11.70 6.88 7.84
CA LEU A 122 -11.53 5.43 7.86
C LEU A 122 -10.16 5.02 8.42
N LEU A 123 -9.07 5.67 8.01
CA LEU A 123 -7.73 5.41 8.53
C LEU A 123 -7.59 5.80 10.01
N ASP A 124 -8.30 6.85 10.44
CA ASP A 124 -8.37 7.32 11.82
C ASP A 124 -9.35 6.55 12.69
N ASN A 125 -10.18 5.69 12.08
CA ASN A 125 -11.14 4.90 12.81
C ASN A 125 -10.43 4.02 13.84
N PHE A 126 -10.91 4.08 15.09
CA PHE A 126 -10.34 3.34 16.22
C PHE A 126 -10.17 1.85 15.92
N TRP A 127 -11.17 1.20 15.32
CA TRP A 127 -11.13 -0.23 15.00
C TRP A 127 -10.08 -0.54 13.93
N ILE A 128 -9.96 0.32 12.92
CA ILE A 128 -8.93 0.19 11.88
C ILE A 128 -7.54 0.28 12.51
N ARG A 129 -7.29 1.27 13.38
CA ARG A 129 -6.02 1.42 14.10
C ARG A 129 -5.71 0.27 15.07
N LYS A 130 -6.74 -0.42 15.59
CA LYS A 130 -6.54 -1.62 16.43
C LYS A 130 -6.13 -2.83 15.60
N VAL A 131 -6.76 -3.01 14.43
CA VAL A 131 -6.47 -4.12 13.50
C VAL A 131 -5.11 -3.92 12.82
N PHE A 132 -4.86 -2.71 12.33
CA PHE A 132 -3.63 -2.34 11.63
C PHE A 132 -2.75 -1.49 12.56
N PRO A 133 -1.70 -2.05 13.18
CA PRO A 133 -0.85 -1.28 14.08
C PRO A 133 -0.19 -0.12 13.34
N GLU A 134 -0.19 1.07 13.94
CA GLU A 134 0.47 2.25 13.36
C GLU A 134 1.99 2.00 13.27
N PRO A 135 2.63 2.34 12.14
CA PRO A 135 4.08 2.30 12.02
C PRO A 135 4.74 3.39 12.86
N ASP A 136 5.92 3.11 13.40
CA ASP A 136 6.73 4.10 14.11
C ASP A 136 7.35 5.13 13.12
N LEU A 137 7.45 4.76 11.84
CA LEU A 137 7.92 5.59 10.74
C LEU A 137 7.21 5.19 9.43
N VAL A 138 6.73 6.18 8.68
CA VAL A 138 6.19 5.99 7.33
C VAL A 138 6.98 6.87 6.38
N ILE A 139 7.53 6.25 5.33
CA ILE A 139 8.26 6.95 4.27
C ILE A 139 7.48 6.77 2.98
N TYR A 140 7.06 7.87 2.39
CA TYR A 140 6.49 7.92 1.06
C TYR A 140 7.54 8.37 0.07
N ILE A 141 7.80 7.53 -0.93
CA ILE A 141 8.71 7.84 -2.04
C ILE A 141 7.85 8.44 -3.15
N ASP A 142 7.88 9.76 -3.30
CA ASP A 142 7.10 10.47 -4.33
C ASP A 142 7.86 10.44 -5.64
N CYS A 143 7.33 9.78 -6.66
CA CYS A 143 7.91 9.74 -7.99
C CYS A 143 6.88 10.26 -8.99
N PRO A 144 7.20 11.30 -9.79
CA PRO A 144 6.33 11.76 -10.86
C PRO A 144 5.91 10.62 -11.79
N GLU A 145 4.65 10.63 -12.21
CA GLU A 145 4.03 9.55 -12.97
C GLU A 145 4.76 9.29 -14.28
N GLU A 146 5.21 10.36 -14.95
CA GLU A 146 5.95 10.29 -16.21
C GLU A 146 7.31 9.60 -16.03
N ILE A 147 7.96 9.80 -14.89
CA ILE A 147 9.24 9.15 -14.55
C ILE A 147 8.98 7.70 -14.14
N ALA A 148 7.94 7.46 -13.34
CA ALA A 148 7.58 6.13 -12.86
C ALA A 148 7.25 5.17 -14.02
N ILE A 149 6.51 5.62 -15.04
CA ILE A 149 6.22 4.82 -16.24
C ILE A 149 7.50 4.51 -17.02
N LYS A 150 8.37 5.50 -17.21
CA LYS A 150 9.64 5.28 -17.94
C LYS A 150 10.54 4.25 -17.25
N ARG A 151 10.49 4.17 -15.92
CA ARG A 151 11.30 3.23 -15.12
C ARG A 151 10.68 1.82 -15.03
N LYS A 152 9.40 1.66 -15.36
CA LYS A 152 8.68 0.41 -15.13
C LYS A 152 7.87 0.00 -16.36
N GLU A 153 8.39 -0.98 -17.09
CA GLU A 153 7.78 -1.50 -18.31
C GLU A 153 6.44 -2.24 -18.10
N ASP A 154 5.97 -2.42 -16.86
CA ASP A 154 4.75 -3.18 -16.53
C ASP A 154 3.57 -2.29 -16.09
N VAL A 155 3.73 -0.96 -16.05
CA VAL A 155 2.67 0.00 -15.72
C VAL A 155 2.38 0.89 -16.94
N PHE A 156 1.23 0.69 -17.56
CA PHE A 156 0.88 1.32 -18.84
C PHE A 156 -0.24 2.36 -18.76
N SER A 157 -0.67 2.75 -17.54
CA SER A 157 -1.72 3.75 -17.36
C SER A 157 -1.21 4.91 -16.52
N LEU A 158 -1.13 6.09 -17.14
CA LEU A 158 -0.85 7.34 -16.43
C LEU A 158 -1.98 7.65 -15.46
N ASP A 159 -3.23 7.47 -15.88
CA ASP A 159 -4.40 7.69 -15.04
C ASP A 159 -4.38 6.82 -13.77
N TYR A 160 -3.94 5.55 -13.88
CA TYR A 160 -3.77 4.66 -12.74
C TYR A 160 -2.80 5.22 -11.68
N LEU A 161 -1.69 5.83 -12.12
CA LEU A 161 -0.68 6.41 -11.25
C LEU A 161 -1.15 7.74 -10.67
N LYS A 162 -1.75 8.61 -11.50
CA LYS A 162 -2.28 9.92 -11.10
C LYS A 162 -3.32 9.80 -10.01
N ASP A 163 -4.29 8.89 -10.17
CA ASP A 163 -5.34 8.63 -9.18
C ASP A 163 -4.75 8.25 -7.81
N ARG A 164 -3.68 7.43 -7.81
CA ARG A 164 -3.04 6.97 -6.58
C ARG A 164 -2.15 8.03 -5.95
N ARG A 165 -1.28 8.66 -6.73
CA ARG A 165 -0.35 9.69 -6.27
C ARG A 165 -1.11 10.82 -5.57
N LYS A 166 -2.23 11.27 -6.17
CA LYS A 166 -3.10 12.28 -5.57
C LYS A 166 -3.57 11.91 -4.16
N ILE A 167 -3.98 10.66 -3.94
CA ILE A 167 -4.46 10.19 -2.64
C ILE A 167 -3.29 10.02 -1.66
N TYR A 168 -2.16 9.48 -2.12
CA TYR A 168 -0.97 9.31 -1.27
C TYR A 168 -0.43 10.63 -0.76
N LEU A 169 -0.28 11.63 -1.64
CA LEU A 169 0.18 12.97 -1.25
C LEU A 169 -0.71 13.56 -0.16
N LYS A 170 -2.03 13.42 -0.30
CA LYS A 170 -2.97 13.87 0.74
C LYS A 170 -2.79 13.15 2.06
N ILE A 171 -2.65 11.81 2.04
CA ILE A 171 -2.38 11.05 3.27
C ILE A 171 -1.08 11.53 3.92
N VAL A 172 -0.03 11.75 3.13
CA VAL A 172 1.28 12.20 3.62
C VAL A 172 1.21 13.58 4.25
N ASP A 173 0.61 14.55 3.55
CA ASP A 173 0.48 15.93 4.03
C ASP A 173 -0.34 15.99 5.32
N LEU A 174 -1.41 15.22 5.41
CA LEU A 174 -2.31 15.24 6.58
C LEU A 174 -1.77 14.46 7.79
N LYS A 175 -0.99 13.41 7.55
CA LYS A 175 -0.40 12.59 8.61
C LYS A 175 0.99 13.06 9.03
N GLY A 176 1.57 14.00 8.30
CA GLY A 176 2.95 14.44 8.53
C GLY A 176 3.96 13.32 8.28
N TYR A 177 3.69 12.42 7.33
CA TYR A 177 4.62 11.34 6.99
C TYR A 177 5.83 11.88 6.23
N CYS A 178 6.97 11.18 6.33
CA CYS A 178 8.19 11.59 5.65
C CYS A 178 8.05 11.39 4.14
N LYS A 179 8.29 12.45 3.37
CA LYS A 179 8.30 12.41 1.90
C LYS A 179 9.74 12.42 1.40
N VAL A 180 10.08 11.50 0.50
CA VAL A 180 11.38 11.42 -0.17
C VAL A 180 11.17 11.56 -1.66
N ASP A 181 11.98 12.38 -2.33
CA ASP A 181 11.94 12.52 -3.77
C ASP A 181 12.46 11.25 -4.45
N GLY A 182 11.55 10.54 -5.12
CA GLY A 182 11.81 9.34 -5.89
C GLY A 182 12.28 9.62 -7.31
N ALA A 183 12.29 10.86 -7.80
CA ALA A 183 12.82 11.22 -9.12
C ALA A 183 14.36 11.18 -9.16
N LEU A 184 15.01 11.29 -8.01
CA LEU A 184 16.47 11.20 -7.84
C LEU A 184 17.04 9.84 -8.29
N GLN A 185 18.37 9.74 -8.34
CA GLN A 185 19.07 8.49 -8.59
C GLN A 185 18.90 7.53 -7.40
N ILE A 186 18.96 6.23 -7.64
CA ILE A 186 18.64 5.22 -6.62
C ILE A 186 19.57 5.30 -5.41
N GLU A 187 20.84 5.66 -5.62
CA GLU A 187 21.84 5.87 -4.58
C GLU A 187 21.50 7.06 -3.67
N GLU A 188 21.02 8.16 -4.24
CA GLU A 188 20.61 9.36 -3.51
C GLU A 188 19.33 9.10 -2.71
N VAL A 189 18.32 8.48 -3.35
CA VAL A 189 17.09 8.04 -2.66
C VAL A 189 17.43 7.13 -1.48
N ARG A 190 18.35 6.18 -1.67
CA ARG A 190 18.82 5.29 -0.61
C ARG A 190 19.43 6.06 0.55
N LYS A 191 20.33 7.01 0.26
CA LYS A 191 20.99 7.83 1.28
C LYS A 191 19.99 8.61 2.12
N ASN A 192 19.04 9.30 1.47
CA ASN A 192 18.00 10.07 2.14
C ASN A 192 17.12 9.20 3.06
N ILE A 193 16.75 8.00 2.58
CA ILE A 193 15.97 7.05 3.39
C ILE A 193 16.79 6.54 4.59
N GLU A 194 18.07 6.24 4.39
CA GLU A 194 18.95 5.77 5.47
C GLU A 194 19.13 6.83 6.55
N GLU A 195 19.28 8.10 6.19
CA GLU A 195 19.37 9.23 7.14
C GLU A 195 18.12 9.31 8.01
N ILE A 196 16.93 9.39 7.42
CA ILE A 196 15.64 9.45 8.12
C ILE A 196 15.46 8.24 9.06
N VAL A 197 15.80 7.04 8.59
CA VAL A 197 15.66 5.82 9.38
C VAL A 197 16.65 5.81 10.55
N ASN A 198 17.88 6.28 10.34
CA ASN A 198 18.89 6.35 11.40
C ASN A 198 18.51 7.34 12.50
N GLU A 199 18.03 8.53 12.12
CA GLU A 199 17.49 9.52 13.06
C GLU A 199 16.38 8.88 13.91
N LYS A 200 15.40 8.24 13.27
CA LYS A 200 14.29 7.62 13.98
C LYS A 200 14.71 6.47 14.89
N LEU A 201 15.66 5.65 14.46
CA LEU A 201 16.18 4.56 15.28
C LEU A 201 16.93 5.11 16.51
N SER A 202 17.62 6.24 16.37
CA SER A 202 18.31 6.88 17.50
C SER A 202 17.33 7.38 18.57
N GLU A 203 16.18 7.93 18.17
CA GLU A 203 15.11 8.35 19.09
C GLU A 203 14.45 7.18 19.84
N ILE A 204 14.32 6.02 19.19
CA ILE A 204 13.59 4.85 19.74
C ILE A 204 14.49 3.98 20.63
N LEU A 205 15.80 3.97 20.38
CA LEU A 205 16.76 3.10 21.06
C LEU A 205 17.50 3.77 22.23
N GLN A 206 17.30 5.08 22.43
CA GLN A 206 17.66 5.79 23.68
C GLN A 206 16.64 5.47 24.78
#